data_AF-A0A285X2Q9-F1
#
_entry.id   AF-A0A285X2Q9-F1
#
_cell.length_a   1.000
_cell.length_b   1.000
_cell.length_c   1.000
_cell.angle_alpha   90.00
_cell.angle_beta   90.00
_cell.angle_gamma   90.00
#
_symmetry.space_group_name_H-M   'P 1'
#
loop_
_entity.id
_entity.type
_entity.pdbx_description
1 polymer ?
#
loop_
_entity_poly.entity_id
_entity_poly.type
_entity_poly.pdbx_seq_one_letter_code
_entity_poly.pdbx_strand_id
1 'polypeptide(L)' 'MKVFIYFLIAVASALIIYNLTFVDFQNAFSGDSKTALIGVLASSIVVVLMVILLMSRAISERSED' A
#
# COMPACT_ATOMS: atom_id res chain seq x y z
N MET A 1 0.11 17.95 7.06
CA MET A 1 -0.76 16.81 6.68
C MET A 1 -0.13 15.46 7.07
N LYS A 2 0.32 15.29 8.32
CA LYS A 2 0.91 14.02 8.81
C LYS A 2 -0.17 12.99 9.17
N VAL A 3 -1.32 13.46 9.64
CA VAL A 3 -2.51 12.63 9.98
C VAL A 3 -3.04 11.89 8.74
N PHE A 4 -3.10 12.55 7.58
CA PHE A 4 -3.56 11.91 6.34
C PHE A 4 -2.63 10.77 5.88
N ILE A 5 -1.32 10.96 6.01
CA ILE A 5 -0.34 9.91 5.70
C ILE A 5 -0.48 8.75 6.69
N TYR A 6 -0.59 9.03 8.00
CA TYR A 6 -0.81 7.98 9.00
C TYR A 6 -2.12 7.20 8.76
N PHE A 7 -3.19 7.89 8.35
CA PHE A 7 -4.46 7.27 8.00
C PHE A 7 -4.31 6.34 6.77
N LEU A 8 -3.64 6.82 5.72
CA LEU A 8 -3.35 6.01 4.54
C LEU A 8 -2.49 4.78 4.88
N ILE A 9 -1.48 4.92 5.75
CA ILE A 9 -0.66 3.80 6.23
C ILE A 9 -1.55 2.76 6.93
N ALA A 10 -2.44 3.21 7.82
CA ALA A 10 -3.34 2.30 8.53
C ALA A 10 -4.27 1.53 7.57
N VAL A 11 -4.83 2.20 6.57
CA VAL A 11 -5.67 1.56 5.53
C VAL A 11 -4.85 0.56 4.69
N ALA A 12 -3.63 0.92 4.30
CA ALA A 12 -2.74 0.02 3.58
C ALA A 12 -2.39 -1.23 4.40
N SER A 13 -2.10 -1.08 5.69
CA SER A 13 -1.85 -2.21 6.59
C SER A 13 -3.07 -3.13 6.70
N ALA A 14 -4.28 -2.59 6.82
CA ALA A 14 -5.51 -3.40 6.85
C ALA A 14 -5.73 -4.17 5.54
N LEU A 15 -5.48 -3.54 4.39
CA LEU A 15 -5.56 -4.16 3.07
C LEU A 15 -4.52 -5.27 2.87
N ILE A 16 -3.30 -5.10 3.38
CA ILE A 16 -2.25 -6.13 3.34
C ILE A 16 -2.68 -7.36 4.16
N ILE A 17 -3.21 -7.15 5.38
CA ILE A 17 -3.68 -8.23 6.26
C ILE A 17 -4.86 -8.98 5.61
N TYR A 18 -5.83 -8.26 5.06
CA TYR A 18 -6.96 -8.85 4.35
C TYR A 18 -6.51 -9.68 3.15
N ASN A 19 -5.59 -9.14 2.34
CA ASN A 19 -5.04 -9.85 1.19
C ASN A 19 -4.25 -11.09 1.62
N LEU A 20 -3.38 -11.01 2.63
CA LEU A 20 -2.65 -12.17 3.17
C LEU A 20 -3.57 -13.32 3.58
N THR A 21 -4.75 -13.01 4.14
CA THR A 21 -5.74 -14.02 4.55
C THR A 21 -6.40 -14.71 3.35
N PHE A 22 -6.41 -14.06 2.18
CA PHE A 22 -7.01 -14.55 0.94
C PHE A 22 -5.97 -15.12 -0.05
N VAL A 23 -4.67 -14.94 0.20
CA VAL A 23 -3.61 -15.45 -0.66
C VAL A 23 -3.42 -16.95 -0.39
N ASP A 24 -4.12 -17.76 -1.17
CA ASP A 24 -3.80 -19.19 -1.32
C ASP A 24 -2.73 -19.35 -2.42
N PHE A 25 -1.47 -19.39 -1.99
CA PHE A 25 -0.30 -19.56 -2.87
C PHE A 25 -0.29 -20.92 -3.61
N GLN A 26 -1.02 -21.93 -3.14
CA GLN A 26 -1.10 -23.23 -3.83
C GLN A 26 -2.05 -23.19 -5.02
N ASN A 27 -3.06 -22.32 -4.98
CA ASN A 27 -4.08 -22.24 -6.03
C ASN A 27 -4.05 -20.90 -6.77
N ALA A 28 -2.88 -20.25 -6.86
CA ALA A 28 -2.65 -18.90 -7.39
C ALA A 28 -3.31 -18.59 -8.76
N PHE A 29 -3.63 -19.62 -9.55
CA PHE A 29 -4.22 -19.50 -10.88
C PHE A 29 -5.75 -19.73 -10.94
N SER A 30 -6.36 -20.29 -9.90
CA SER A 30 -7.82 -20.47 -9.79
C SER A 30 -8.48 -19.17 -9.33
N GLY A 31 -9.71 -18.91 -9.81
CA GLY A 31 -10.38 -17.59 -9.84
C GLY A 31 -10.15 -16.65 -8.64
N ASP A 32 -10.23 -17.16 -7.41
CA ASP A 32 -10.11 -16.36 -6.18
C ASP A 32 -8.67 -15.88 -5.89
N SER A 33 -7.66 -16.65 -6.26
CA SER A 33 -6.27 -16.33 -5.95
C SER A 33 -5.66 -15.27 -6.89
N LYS A 34 -6.23 -15.10 -8.09
CA LYS A 34 -5.90 -13.95 -8.96
C LYS A 34 -6.25 -12.63 -8.27
N THR A 35 -7.38 -12.59 -7.58
CA THR A 35 -7.82 -11.42 -6.82
C THR A 35 -6.87 -11.15 -5.65
N ALA A 36 -6.43 -12.20 -4.95
CA ALA A 36 -5.46 -12.08 -3.87
C ALA A 36 -4.10 -11.52 -4.37
N LEU A 37 -3.61 -12.00 -5.52
CA LEU A 37 -2.39 -11.51 -6.14
C LEU A 37 -2.49 -10.03 -6.54
N ILE A 38 -3.61 -9.64 -7.16
CA ILE A 38 -3.89 -8.26 -7.55
C ILE A 38 -3.98 -7.37 -6.30
N GLY A 39 -4.60 -7.84 -5.22
CA GLY A 39 -4.71 -7.04 -4.02
C GLY A 39 -3.39 -6.88 -3.27
N VAL A 40 -2.47 -7.85 -3.31
CA VAL A 40 -1.08 -7.66 -2.86
C VAL A 40 -0.37 -6.61 -3.71
N LEU A 41 -0.47 -6.68 -5.04
CA LEU A 41 0.11 -5.69 -5.96
C LEU A 41 -0.47 -4.29 -5.74
N ALA A 42 -1.78 -4.17 -5.60
CA ALA A 42 -2.48 -2.92 -5.35
C ALA A 42 -2.05 -2.31 -4.01
N SER A 43 -1.94 -3.13 -2.96
CA SER A 43 -1.47 -2.70 -1.65
C SER A 43 -0.01 -2.20 -1.70
N SER A 44 0.84 -2.88 -2.46
CA SER A 44 2.25 -2.48 -2.65
C SER A 44 2.37 -1.11 -3.33
N ILE A 45 1.50 -0.81 -4.30
CA ILE A 45 1.49 0.50 -4.99
C ILE A 45 1.18 1.63 -3.99
N VAL A 46 0.22 1.41 -3.09
CA VAL A 46 -0.16 2.40 -2.06
C VAL A 46 1.00 2.73 -1.13
N VAL A 47 1.78 1.72 -0.72
CA VAL A 47 3.00 1.92 0.09
C VAL A 47 4.02 2.76 -0.67
N VAL A 48 4.28 2.46 -1.95
CA VAL A 48 5.22 3.21 -2.79
C VAL A 48 4.78 4.68 -2.95
N LEU A 49 3.50 4.92 -3.25
CA LEU A 49 2.97 6.28 -3.38
C LEU A 49 3.11 7.09 -2.10
N MET A 50 2.92 6.47 -0.93
CA MET A 50 3.13 7.15 0.34
C MET A 50 4.59 7.48 0.61
N VAL A 51 5.53 6.60 0.26
CA VAL A 51 6.97 6.89 0.35
C VAL A 51 7.34 8.06 -0.56
N ILE A 52 6.83 8.08 -1.80
CA ILE A 52 7.05 9.19 -2.73
C ILE A 52 6.49 10.50 -2.15
N LEU A 53 5.30 10.46 -1.57
CA LEU A 53 4.66 11.64 -0.97
C LEU A 53 5.44 12.18 0.24
N LEU A 54 5.97 11.29 1.09
CA LEU A 54 6.85 11.66 2.20
C LEU A 54 8.14 12.31 1.69
N MET A 55 8.75 11.74 0.65
CA MET A 55 9.96 12.27 0.04
C MET A 55 9.72 13.63 -0.64
N SER A 56 8.62 13.78 -1.38
CA SER A 56 8.20 15.04 -2.00
C SER A 56 7.98 16.14 -0.95
N ARG A 57 7.36 15.80 0.19
CA ARG A 57 7.22 16.73 1.32
C ARG A 57 8.55 17.11 1.94
N ALA A 58 9.46 16.17 2.17
CA ALA A 58 10.78 16.45 2.72
C ALA A 58 11.61 17.39 1.81
N ILE A 59 11.38 17.32 0.49
CA ILE A 59 11.99 18.24 -0.48
C ILE A 59 11.30 19.61 -0.41
N SER A 60 9.95 19.65 -0.41
CA SER A 60 9.18 20.90 -0.30
C SER A 60 9.55 21.71 0.94
N GLU A 61 9.70 21.03 2.08
CA GLU A 61 10.05 21.63 3.37
C GLU A 61 11.49 22.16 3.41
N ARG A 62 12.37 21.68 2.52
CA ARG A 62 13.75 22.17 2.33
C ARG A 62 13.87 23.31 1.31
N SER A 63 12.88 23.47 0.43
CA SER A 63 12.88 24.50 -0.62
C SER A 63 12.20 25.80 -0.19
N GLU A 64 11.63 25.85 1.02
CA GLU A 64 11.07 27.06 1.64
C GLU A 64 12.07 27.79 2.56
N ASP A 65 13.33 27.32 2.65
CA ASP A 65 14.47 28.02 3.28
C ASP A 65 15.34 28.75 2.23
#